data_AF-R7M0G3-F1
#
_entry.id   AF-R7M0G3-F1
#
_cell.length_a   1.000
_cell.length_b   1.000
_cell.length_c   1.000
_cell.angle_alpha   90.00
_cell.angle_beta   90.00
_cell.angle_gamma   90.00
#
_symmetry.space_group_name_H-M   'P 1'
#
loop_
_entity.id
_entity.type
_entity.pdbx_description
1 polymer ?
#
loop_
_entity_poly.entity_id
_entity_poly.type
_entity_poly.pdbx_seq_one_letter_code
_entity_poly.pdbx_strand_id
1 'polypeptide(L)'
;MDKVNFTAKMDISSIKNNTNRWVNIAKTFEKHTREYPFDTFKVSETPNGIDILNINSKTKQDALVNFENENLKELLSITDIAIVQRFKNLLSLFEKRDKCYEKTQKYLANERLKQTSSPIFEDKVWDSAVNKIQKEKNKITKSDEILKNTKIYL
;
A
#
# COMPACT_ATOMS: atom_id res chain seq x y z
N MET A 1 12.29 8.54 -28.04
CA MET A 1 11.62 8.90 -26.77
C MET A 1 10.82 7.69 -26.35
N ASP A 2 11.34 6.91 -25.40
CA ASP A 2 10.64 5.74 -24.89
C ASP A 2 9.36 6.18 -24.17
N LYS A 3 8.25 5.53 -24.49
CA LYS A 3 6.97 5.70 -23.78
C LYS A 3 7.21 5.43 -22.29
N VAL A 4 7.24 6.48 -21.49
CA VAL A 4 7.19 6.37 -20.04
C VAL A 4 5.83 5.73 -19.71
N ASN A 5 5.83 4.44 -19.37
CA ASN A 5 4.62 3.75 -18.95
C ASN A 5 4.23 4.28 -17.57
N PHE A 6 3.19 5.11 -17.54
CA PHE A 6 2.57 5.65 -16.34
C PHE A 6 1.71 4.56 -15.65
N THR A 7 2.36 3.62 -14.98
CA THR A 7 1.69 2.52 -14.25
C THR A 7 2.43 2.21 -12.95
N ALA A 8 1.72 1.82 -11.89
CA ALA A 8 2.42 1.27 -10.73
C ALA A 8 3.19 0.02 -11.15
N LYS A 9 4.46 -0.07 -10.75
CA LYS A 9 5.35 -1.18 -11.09
C LYS A 9 5.28 -2.28 -10.05
N MET A 10 5.49 -3.53 -10.46
CA MET A 10 5.70 -4.64 -9.52
C MET A 10 7.07 -5.27 -9.73
N ASP A 11 7.96 -5.06 -8.76
CA ASP A 11 9.29 -5.64 -8.73
C ASP A 11 9.24 -6.98 -8.00
N ILE A 12 9.49 -8.05 -8.74
CA ILE A 12 9.51 -9.45 -8.27
C ILE A 12 10.91 -10.06 -8.34
N SER A 13 11.96 -9.24 -8.47
CA SER A 13 13.35 -9.71 -8.61
C SER A 13 13.82 -10.61 -7.47
N SER A 14 13.19 -10.49 -6.29
CA SER A 14 13.51 -11.26 -5.09
C SER A 14 12.65 -12.53 -4.90
N ILE A 15 11.73 -12.83 -5.83
CA ILE A 15 10.86 -14.01 -5.78
C ILE A 15 11.55 -15.23 -6.41
N LYS A 16 11.63 -16.35 -5.67
CA LYS A 16 12.18 -17.62 -6.16
C LYS A 16 11.10 -18.70 -6.36
N ASN A 17 10.01 -18.63 -5.61
CA ASN A 17 8.90 -19.57 -5.68
C ASN A 17 7.75 -19.03 -6.55
N ASN A 18 7.06 -19.92 -7.27
CA ASN A 18 5.92 -19.57 -8.12
C ASN A 18 6.22 -18.46 -9.16
N THR A 19 7.47 -18.33 -9.61
CA THR A 19 7.96 -17.20 -10.43
C THR A 19 7.08 -16.92 -11.64
N ASN A 20 6.69 -17.93 -12.41
CA ASN A 20 5.85 -17.75 -13.61
C ASN A 20 4.51 -17.09 -13.29
N ARG A 21 3.92 -17.45 -12.15
CA ARG A 21 2.66 -16.86 -11.72
C ARG A 21 2.86 -15.43 -11.24
N TRP A 22 3.90 -15.15 -10.48
CA TRP A 22 4.23 -13.78 -10.07
C TRP A 22 4.54 -12.87 -11.27
N VAL A 23 5.18 -13.39 -12.32
CA VAL A 23 5.35 -12.66 -13.60
C VAL A 23 3.99 -12.31 -14.22
N ASN A 24 3.03 -13.23 -14.22
CA ASN A 24 1.68 -12.96 -14.75
C ASN A 24 0.91 -11.96 -13.89
N ILE A 25 0.99 -12.08 -12.56
CA ILE A 25 0.42 -11.13 -11.62
C ILE A 25 1.02 -9.74 -11.83
N ALA A 26 2.34 -9.62 -11.95
CA ALA A 26 3.03 -8.35 -12.17
C ALA A 26 2.57 -7.68 -13.47
N LYS A 27 2.59 -8.39 -14.61
CA LYS A 27 2.10 -7.88 -15.90
C LYS A 27 0.64 -7.42 -15.82
N THR A 28 -0.20 -8.21 -15.15
CA THR A 28 -1.62 -7.90 -14.99
C THR A 28 -1.83 -6.70 -14.07
N PHE A 29 -1.08 -6.63 -12.97
CA PHE A 29 -1.09 -5.51 -12.04
C PHE A 29 -0.78 -4.19 -12.75
N GLU A 30 0.36 -4.11 -13.44
CA GLU A 30 0.80 -2.90 -14.15
C GLU A 30 -0.25 -2.44 -15.17
N LYS A 31 -0.89 -3.38 -15.88
CA LYS A 31 -1.96 -3.05 -16.83
C LYS A 31 -3.18 -2.37 -16.18
N HIS A 32 -3.49 -2.69 -14.92
CA HIS A 32 -4.71 -2.27 -14.20
C HIS A 32 -4.49 -1.14 -13.18
N THR A 33 -3.27 -0.60 -13.08
CA THR A 33 -2.86 0.41 -12.08
C THR A 33 -2.21 1.64 -12.72
N ARG A 34 -2.69 2.02 -13.92
CA ARG A 34 -2.21 3.20 -14.66
C ARG A 34 -2.36 4.51 -13.89
N GLU A 35 -3.35 4.58 -13.01
CA GLU A 35 -3.62 5.75 -12.18
C GLU A 35 -2.63 5.94 -11.03
N TYR A 36 -1.71 5.00 -10.79
CA TYR A 36 -0.71 5.05 -9.70
C TYR A 36 0.75 5.09 -10.25
N PRO A 37 1.12 6.05 -11.10
CA PRO A 37 2.39 6.01 -11.86
C PRO A 37 3.66 6.18 -11.02
N PHE A 38 3.53 6.60 -9.76
CA PHE A 38 4.66 6.85 -8.87
C PHE A 38 4.90 5.70 -7.88
N ASP A 39 4.02 4.70 -7.88
CA ASP A 39 4.04 3.60 -6.95
C ASP A 39 4.85 2.42 -7.47
N THR A 40 5.62 1.79 -6.59
CA THR A 40 6.32 0.53 -6.85
C THR A 40 5.99 -0.46 -5.74
N PHE A 41 5.49 -1.63 -6.12
CA PHE A 41 5.31 -2.78 -5.24
C PHE A 41 6.54 -3.66 -5.35
N LYS A 42 7.37 -3.69 -4.31
CA LYS A 42 8.47 -4.65 -4.20
C LYS A 42 7.97 -5.88 -3.46
N VAL A 43 8.01 -7.03 -4.12
CA VAL A 43 7.59 -8.30 -3.55
C VAL A 43 8.83 -9.11 -3.20
N SER A 44 8.97 -9.44 -1.92
CA SER A 44 10.13 -10.16 -1.39
C SER A 44 9.68 -11.39 -0.62
N GLU A 45 10.38 -12.50 -0.81
CA GLU A 45 10.17 -13.68 0.03
C GLU A 45 10.74 -13.46 1.42
N THR A 46 10.07 -14.00 2.42
CA THR A 46 10.53 -14.08 3.81
C THR A 46 10.52 -15.55 4.23
N PRO A 47 11.20 -15.94 5.33
CA PRO A 47 11.13 -17.32 5.83
C PRO A 47 9.70 -17.80 6.10
N ASN A 48 8.78 -16.88 6.39
CA ASN A 48 7.40 -17.18 6.81
C ASN A 48 6.34 -16.67 5.83
N GLY A 49 6.69 -16.35 4.57
CA GLY A 49 5.72 -15.88 3.57
C GLY A 49 6.31 -14.86 2.61
N ILE A 50 5.58 -13.77 2.33
CA ILE A 50 6.08 -12.65 1.53
C ILE A 50 5.81 -11.30 2.19
N ASP A 51 6.68 -10.34 1.87
CA ASP A 51 6.48 -8.92 2.12
C ASP A 51 6.20 -8.21 0.80
N ILE A 52 5.24 -7.29 0.84
CA ILE A 52 4.95 -6.33 -0.21
C ILE A 52 5.22 -4.94 0.34
N LEU A 53 6.31 -4.34 -0.10
CA LEU A 53 6.65 -2.96 0.19
C LEU A 53 6.17 -2.06 -0.95
N ASN A 54 5.16 -1.23 -0.69
CA ASN A 54 4.80 -0.14 -1.59
C ASN A 54 5.67 1.07 -1.28
N ILE A 55 6.24 1.69 -2.32
CA ILE A 55 6.97 2.94 -2.23
C ILE A 55 6.39 3.92 -3.24
N ASN A 56 5.92 5.07 -2.76
CA ASN A 56 5.53 6.17 -3.64
C ASN A 56 6.73 7.10 -3.87
N SER A 57 7.28 7.07 -5.09
CA SER A 57 8.48 7.83 -5.44
C SER A 57 8.32 9.36 -5.38
N LYS A 58 7.08 9.87 -5.43
CA LYS A 58 6.75 11.30 -5.36
C LYS A 58 6.65 11.79 -3.92
N THR A 59 5.92 11.07 -3.07
CA THR A 59 5.70 11.47 -1.67
C THR A 59 6.77 10.93 -0.72
N LYS A 60 7.57 9.96 -1.17
CA LYS A 60 8.53 9.18 -0.37
C LYS A 60 7.88 8.40 0.80
N GLN A 61 6.57 8.28 0.81
CA GLN A 61 5.88 7.43 1.77
C GLN A 61 5.97 5.96 1.32
N ASP A 62 6.03 5.07 2.28
CA ASP A 62 6.04 3.63 2.07
C ASP A 62 4.97 2.94 2.92
N ALA A 63 4.54 1.76 2.49
CA ALA A 63 3.62 0.90 3.23
C ALA A 63 4.09 -0.54 3.12
N LEU A 64 3.93 -1.31 4.19
CA LEU A 64 4.33 -2.72 4.21
C LEU A 64 3.10 -3.61 4.43
N VAL A 65 2.99 -4.64 3.60
CA VAL A 65 1.99 -5.70 3.75
C VAL A 65 2.69 -7.03 3.85
N ASN A 66 2.44 -7.77 4.93
CA ASN A 66 3.03 -9.06 5.18
C ASN A 66 1.96 -10.16 5.05
N PHE A 67 2.17 -11.06 4.08
CA PHE A 67 1.38 -12.27 3.90
C PHE A 67 2.16 -13.46 4.46
N GLU A 68 1.82 -13.88 5.68
CA GLU A 68 2.36 -15.10 6.26
C GLU A 68 1.92 -16.35 5.48
N ASN A 69 2.63 -17.47 5.64
CA ASN A 69 2.48 -18.69 4.83
C ASN A 69 1.03 -19.16 4.64
N GLU A 70 0.19 -19.12 5.67
CA GLU A 70 -1.23 -19.49 5.58
C GLU A 70 -2.00 -18.53 4.66
N ASN A 71 -1.90 -17.23 4.92
CA ASN A 71 -2.52 -16.18 4.11
C ASN A 71 -1.97 -16.15 2.68
N LEU A 72 -0.68 -16.43 2.50
CA LEU A 72 -0.04 -16.53 1.19
C LEU A 72 -0.57 -17.72 0.40
N LYS A 73 -0.77 -18.86 1.05
CA LYS A 73 -1.37 -20.04 0.42
C LYS A 73 -2.80 -19.75 -0.04
N GLU A 74 -3.59 -19.06 0.78
CA GLU A 74 -4.93 -18.61 0.41
C GLU A 74 -4.89 -17.61 -0.75
N LEU A 75 -4.01 -16.61 -0.69
CA LEU A 75 -3.78 -15.65 -1.77
C LEU A 75 -3.39 -16.35 -3.08
N LEU A 76 -2.55 -17.39 -3.02
CA LEU A 76 -2.17 -18.17 -4.17
C LEU A 76 -3.19 -19.27 -4.51
N SER A 77 -4.30 -19.43 -3.79
CA SER A 77 -5.38 -20.33 -4.22
C SER A 77 -6.37 -19.67 -5.17
N ILE A 78 -6.41 -18.33 -5.20
CA ILE A 78 -7.35 -17.53 -6.00
C ILE A 78 -6.76 -17.13 -7.36
N THR A 79 -7.59 -16.62 -8.27
CA THR A 79 -7.14 -16.22 -9.61
C THR A 79 -6.20 -15.00 -9.57
N ASP A 80 -5.28 -14.91 -10.53
CA ASP A 80 -4.33 -13.78 -10.62
C ASP A 80 -5.07 -12.42 -10.70
N ILE A 81 -6.22 -12.36 -11.37
CA ILE A 81 -7.03 -11.14 -11.45
C ILE A 81 -7.59 -10.73 -10.08
N ALA A 82 -7.97 -11.71 -9.25
CA ALA A 82 -8.50 -11.46 -7.91
C ALA A 82 -7.39 -11.03 -6.93
N ILE A 83 -6.16 -11.51 -7.13
CA ILE A 83 -4.96 -11.02 -6.43
C ILE A 83 -4.69 -9.56 -6.82
N VAL A 84 -4.67 -9.26 -8.12
CA VAL A 84 -4.44 -7.90 -8.63
C VAL A 84 -5.49 -6.92 -8.11
N GLN A 85 -6.76 -7.32 -8.04
CA GLN A 85 -7.82 -6.47 -7.48
C GLN A 85 -7.56 -6.13 -6.00
N ARG A 86 -7.06 -7.07 -5.21
CA ARG A 86 -6.66 -6.81 -3.81
C ARG A 86 -5.50 -5.84 -3.73
N PHE A 87 -4.47 -6.03 -4.55
CA PHE A 87 -3.33 -5.11 -4.59
C PHE A 87 -3.74 -3.70 -5.05
N LYS A 88 -4.73 -3.59 -5.96
CA LYS A 88 -5.33 -2.31 -6.34
C LYS A 88 -6.10 -1.65 -5.19
N ASN A 89 -6.83 -2.44 -4.39
CA ASN A 89 -7.50 -1.92 -3.20
C ASN A 89 -6.48 -1.40 -2.16
N LEU A 90 -5.35 -2.09 -2.00
CA LEU A 90 -4.23 -1.64 -1.17
C LEU A 90 -3.61 -0.33 -1.69
N LEU A 91 -3.35 -0.21 -3.00
CA LEU A 91 -2.89 1.05 -3.61
C LEU A 91 -3.84 2.22 -3.32
N SER A 92 -5.15 2.00 -3.45
CA SER A 92 -6.13 3.03 -3.14
C SER A 92 -6.10 3.45 -1.67
N LEU A 93 -5.87 2.50 -0.75
CA LEU A 93 -5.68 2.79 0.68
C LEU A 93 -4.41 3.62 0.92
N PHE A 94 -3.29 3.25 0.29
CA PHE A 94 -2.02 3.98 0.41
C PHE A 94 -2.15 5.40 -0.14
N GLU A 95 -2.77 5.59 -1.30
CA GLU A 95 -3.01 6.92 -1.86
C GLU A 95 -3.89 7.80 -0.93
N LYS A 96 -4.93 7.22 -0.34
CA LYS A 96 -5.79 7.92 0.64
C LYS A 96 -5.00 8.32 1.88
N ARG A 97 -4.12 7.45 2.38
CA ARG A 97 -3.22 7.75 3.49
C ARG A 97 -2.30 8.91 3.14
N ASP A 98 -1.57 8.81 2.03
CA ASP A 98 -0.63 9.83 1.59
C ASP A 98 -1.29 11.21 1.50
N LYS A 99 -2.46 11.28 0.86
CA LYS A 99 -3.25 12.52 0.76
C LYS A 99 -3.71 13.03 2.13
N CYS A 100 -4.05 12.15 3.07
CA CYS A 100 -4.46 12.53 4.41
C CYS A 100 -3.28 13.09 5.22
N TYR A 101 -2.14 12.42 5.15
CA TYR A 101 -0.92 12.82 5.87
C TYR A 101 -0.34 14.11 5.31
N GLU A 102 -0.32 14.29 3.99
CA GLU A 102 0.10 15.54 3.35
C GLU A 102 -0.79 16.72 3.79
N LYS A 103 -2.11 16.53 3.82
CA LYS A 103 -3.04 17.56 4.32
C LYS A 103 -2.80 17.89 5.80
N THR A 104 -2.52 16.86 6.60
CA THR A 104 -2.25 17.00 8.03
C THR A 104 -0.96 17.80 8.25
N GLN A 105 0.11 17.45 7.54
CA GLN A 105 1.38 18.19 7.57
C GLN A 105 1.21 19.66 7.19
N LYS A 106 0.49 19.94 6.09
CA LYS A 106 0.22 21.33 5.65
C LYS A 106 -0.59 22.12 6.68
N TYR A 107 -1.60 21.50 7.28
CA TYR A 107 -2.40 22.12 8.32
C TYR A 107 -1.54 22.48 9.54
N LEU A 108 -0.76 21.53 10.06
CA LEU A 108 0.10 21.77 11.22
C LEU A 108 1.21 22.78 10.93
N ALA A 109 1.79 22.78 9.73
CA ALA A 109 2.74 23.81 9.32
C ALA A 109 2.13 25.22 9.41
N ASN A 110 0.87 25.39 8.97
CA ASN A 110 0.16 26.67 9.07
C ASN A 110 -0.14 27.06 10.52
N GLU A 111 -0.53 26.12 11.38
CA GLU A 111 -0.79 26.41 12.80
C GLU A 111 0.49 26.76 13.57
N ARG A 112 1.63 26.16 13.21
CA ARG A 112 2.94 26.56 13.75
C ARG A 112 3.30 28.00 13.37
N LEU A 113 3.04 28.40 12.12
CA LEU A 113 3.27 29.79 11.68
C LEU A 113 2.41 30.81 12.42
N LYS A 114 1.20 30.43 12.82
CA LYS A 114 0.28 31.25 13.63
C LYS A 114 0.61 31.26 15.12
N GLN A 115 1.62 30.49 15.55
CA GLN A 115 1.96 30.28 16.97
C GLN A 115 0.79 29.72 17.81
N THR A 116 -0.17 29.05 17.16
CA THR A 116 -1.33 28.39 17.81
C THR A 116 -1.07 26.91 18.09
N SER A 117 0.04 26.38 17.57
CA SER A 117 0.41 24.97 17.73
C SER A 117 1.10 24.69 19.07
N SER A 118 0.84 23.50 19.63
CA SER A 118 1.57 22.92 20.76
C SER A 118 1.75 21.42 20.51
N PRO A 119 2.75 20.74 21.12
CA PRO A 119 2.96 19.31 20.91
C PRO A 119 1.70 18.47 21.13
N ILE A 120 0.97 18.73 22.23
CA ILE A 120 -0.28 18.02 22.57
C ILE A 120 -1.36 18.25 21.50
N PHE A 121 -1.43 19.44 20.91
CA PHE A 121 -2.37 19.72 19.84
C PHE A 121 -1.99 18.96 18.56
N GLU A 122 -0.70 18.96 18.19
CA GLU A 122 -0.21 18.26 17.00
C GLU A 122 -0.46 16.76 17.08
N ASP A 123 -0.21 16.15 18.25
CA ASP A 123 -0.48 14.73 18.50
C ASP A 123 -1.95 14.41 18.28
N LYS A 124 -2.88 15.22 18.82
CA LYS A 124 -4.32 15.01 18.61
C LYS A 124 -4.75 15.10 17.14
N VAL A 125 -4.15 16.02 16.39
CA VAL A 125 -4.43 16.16 14.95
C VAL A 125 -3.91 14.95 14.19
N TRP A 126 -2.70 14.48 14.51
CA TRP A 126 -2.12 13.26 13.92
C TRP A 126 -2.93 12.02 14.27
N ASP A 127 -3.31 11.85 15.53
CA ASP A 127 -4.16 10.74 15.99
C ASP A 127 -5.48 10.70 15.21
N SER A 128 -6.09 11.85 14.95
CA SER A 128 -7.30 11.94 14.13
C SER A 128 -7.06 11.46 12.70
N ALA A 129 -5.94 11.86 12.08
CA ALA A 129 -5.56 11.42 10.74
C ALA A 129 -5.28 9.90 10.69
N VAL A 130 -4.50 9.38 11.65
CA VAL A 130 -4.20 7.94 11.77
C VAL A 130 -5.49 7.14 11.98
N ASN A 131 -6.36 7.56 12.91
CA ASN A 131 -7.64 6.89 13.16
C ASN A 131 -8.54 6.86 11.93
N LYS A 132 -8.54 7.92 11.13
CA LYS A 132 -9.28 7.95 9.86
C LYS A 132 -8.77 6.91 8.87
N ILE A 133 -7.45 6.78 8.72
CA ILE A 133 -6.84 5.79 7.84
C ILE A 133 -7.03 4.37 8.35
N GLN A 134 -6.96 4.15 9.67
CA GLN A 134 -7.26 2.83 10.27
C GLN A 134 -8.71 2.41 10.02
N LYS A 135 -9.68 3.35 10.06
CA LYS A 135 -11.07 3.06 9.68
C LYS A 135 -11.20 2.65 8.22
N GLU A 136 -10.49 3.29 7.30
CA GLU A 136 -10.48 2.91 5.88
C GLU A 136 -9.84 1.54 5.66
N LYS A 137 -8.71 1.26 6.34
CA LYS A 137 -8.07 -0.06 6.35
C LYS A 137 -9.07 -1.14 6.79
N ASN A 138 -9.73 -0.93 7.92
CA ASN A 138 -10.70 -1.87 8.47
C ASN A 138 -11.89 -2.10 7.55
N LYS A 139 -12.35 -1.09 6.79
CA LYS A 139 -13.42 -1.29 5.80
C LYS A 139 -12.99 -2.23 4.69
N ILE A 140 -11.77 -2.08 4.18
CA ILE A 140 -11.23 -2.90 3.09
C ILE A 140 -10.95 -4.33 3.57
N THR A 141 -10.46 -4.49 4.80
CA THR A 141 -10.10 -5.81 5.33
C THR A 141 -11.29 -6.59 5.91
N LYS A 142 -12.33 -5.92 6.45
CA LYS A 142 -13.44 -6.60 7.15
C LYS A 142 -14.18 -7.63 6.29
N SER A 143 -14.35 -7.36 5.00
CA SER A 143 -15.06 -8.22 4.05
C SER A 143 -14.15 -9.08 3.17
N ASP A 144 -12.82 -8.98 3.32
CA ASP A 144 -11.87 -9.71 2.51
C ASP A 144 -11.19 -10.77 3.38
N GLU A 145 -11.55 -12.04 3.16
CA GLU A 145 -11.09 -13.16 3.99
C GLU A 145 -9.56 -13.27 4.09
N ILE A 146 -8.86 -12.92 3.02
CA ILE A 146 -7.39 -12.95 2.97
C ILE A 146 -6.81 -11.71 3.66
N LEU A 147 -7.27 -10.50 3.27
CA LEU A 147 -6.71 -9.26 3.81
C LEU A 147 -7.06 -9.04 5.28
N LYS A 148 -8.15 -9.62 5.79
CA LYS A 148 -8.53 -9.58 7.21
C LYS A 148 -7.45 -10.13 8.13
N ASN A 149 -6.78 -11.19 7.71
CA ASN A 149 -5.75 -11.88 8.48
C ASN A 149 -4.33 -11.42 8.12
N THR A 150 -4.20 -10.51 7.15
CA THR A 150 -2.92 -10.00 6.65
C THR A 150 -2.47 -8.80 7.48
N LYS A 151 -1.18 -8.75 7.83
CA LYS A 151 -0.61 -7.60 8.56
C LYS A 151 -0.33 -6.47 7.59
N ILE A 152 -0.96 -5.31 7.82
CA ILE A 152 -0.82 -4.11 6.99
C ILE A 152 -0.33 -2.96 7.87
N TYR A 153 0.85 -2.43 7.54
CA TYR A 153 1.52 -1.31 8.17
C TYR A 153 1.43 -0.09 7.25
N LEU A 154 0.87 1.01 7.79
CA LEU A 154 0.52 2.24 7.08
C LEU A 154 1.21 3.45 7.70
#